data_AF-A0A7C1KXS6-F1
#
_entry.id   AF-A0A7C1KXS6-F1
#
_cell.length_a   1.000
_cell.length_b   1.000
_cell.length_c   1.000
_cell.angle_alpha   90.00
_cell.angle_beta   90.00
_cell.angle_gamma   90.00
#
_symmetry.space_group_name_H-M   'P 1'
#
loop_
_entity.id
_entity.type
_entity.pdbx_description
1 polymer ?
#
loop_
_entity_poly.entity_id
_entity_poly.type
_entity_poly.pdbx_seq_one_letter_code
_entity_poly.pdbx_strand_id
1 'polypeptide(L)' 'CVGQKVAKVVSRKGFPKEINITCIFKNSTNSFIIPRGDTELKANDKVFLCGSIKDIKEAVKFLS' A
#
# COMPACT_ATOMS: atom_id res chain seq x y z
N CYS A 1 1.04 -3.32 -8.23
CA CYS A 1 0.95 -1.84 -8.31
C CYS A 1 2.30 -1.08 -8.48
N VAL A 2 3.34 -1.72 -9.00
CA VAL A 2 4.72 -1.19 -9.07
C VAL A 2 4.80 0.13 -9.84
N GLY A 3 5.65 1.05 -9.37
CA GLY A 3 5.91 2.36 -9.96
C GLY A 3 4.86 3.43 -9.64
N GLN A 4 3.84 3.10 -8.84
CA GLN A 4 2.78 4.03 -8.48
C GLN A 4 3.02 4.65 -7.10
N LYS A 5 2.56 5.89 -6.95
CA LYS A 5 2.50 6.59 -5.67
C LYS A 5 1.35 6.04 -4.81
N VAL A 6 1.55 5.96 -3.50
CA VAL A 6 0.54 5.51 -2.53
C VAL A 6 -0.79 6.24 -2.71
N ALA A 7 -0.79 7.58 -2.84
CA ALA A 7 -2.00 8.37 -3.02
C ALA A 7 -2.82 7.93 -4.24
N LYS A 8 -2.15 7.59 -5.36
CA LYS A 8 -2.81 7.13 -6.59
C LYS A 8 -3.47 5.76 -6.39
N VAL A 9 -2.87 4.88 -5.59
CA VAL A 9 -3.42 3.54 -5.33
C VAL A 9 -4.65 3.64 -4.43
N VAL A 10 -4.55 4.36 -3.30
CA VAL A 10 -5.65 4.48 -2.34
C VAL A 10 -6.82 5.32 -2.87
N SER A 11 -6.57 6.19 -3.86
CA SER A 11 -7.63 6.96 -4.54
C SER A 11 -8.32 6.18 -5.67
N ARG A 12 -7.93 4.93 -5.96
CA ARG A 12 -8.58 4.15 -7.01
C ARG A 12 -10.03 3.87 -6.64
N LYS A 13 -10.93 4.02 -7.62
CA LYS A 13 -12.33 3.64 -7.46
C LYS A 13 -12.41 2.17 -7.02
N GLY A 14 -13.08 1.93 -5.90
CA GLY A 14 -13.24 0.59 -5.32
C GLY A 14 -12.17 0.20 -4.30
N PHE A 15 -11.12 1.02 -4.08
CA PHE A 15 -10.21 0.80 -2.97
C PHE A 15 -10.99 0.96 -1.63
N PRO A 16 -10.89 0.01 -0.69
CA PRO A 16 -11.64 0.08 0.56
C PRO A 16 -11.27 1.32 1.40
N LYS A 17 -12.27 2.10 1.81
CA LYS A 17 -12.06 3.36 2.53
C LYS A 17 -11.46 3.19 3.93
N GLU A 18 -11.76 2.07 4.58
CA GLU A 18 -11.32 1.76 5.96
C GLU A 18 -9.97 1.03 6.01
N ILE A 19 -9.20 1.04 4.91
CA ILE A 19 -7.86 0.45 4.86
C ILE A 19 -6.80 1.52 4.93
N ASN A 20 -5.93 1.39 5.92
CA ASN A 20 -4.73 2.20 6.07
C ASN A 20 -3.49 1.42 5.63
N ILE A 21 -2.66 2.04 4.79
CA ILE A 21 -1.29 1.58 4.56
C ILE A 21 -0.42 2.19 5.66
N THR A 22 -0.11 1.42 6.69
CA THR A 22 0.54 1.93 7.90
C THR A 22 2.06 1.97 7.77
N CYS A 23 2.63 1.01 7.06
CA CYS A 23 4.06 0.88 6.90
C CYS A 23 4.41 0.20 5.58
N ILE A 24 5.58 0.54 5.05
CA ILE A 24 6.21 -0.14 3.93
C ILE A 24 7.61 -0.54 4.34
N PHE A 25 7.93 -1.82 4.19
CA PHE A 25 9.32 -2.28 4.20
C PHE A 25 9.91 -2.12 2.79
N LYS A 26 10.85 -1.20 2.65
CA LYS A 26 11.54 -0.89 1.39
C LYS A 26 12.66 -1.89 1.17
N ASN A 27 12.51 -2.77 0.20
CA ASN A 27 13.49 -3.83 -0.05
C ASN A 27 14.84 -3.27 -0.52
N SER A 28 14.84 -2.18 -1.30
CA SER A 28 16.06 -1.56 -1.82
C SER A 28 16.98 -0.98 -0.75
N THR A 29 16.42 -0.57 0.40
CA THR A 29 17.14 0.12 1.48
C THR A 29 17.12 -0.66 2.79
N ASN A 30 16.48 -1.83 2.80
CA ASN A 30 16.29 -2.67 4.00
C ASN A 30 15.72 -1.87 5.20
N SER A 31 14.71 -1.03 4.94
CA SER A 31 14.20 -0.06 5.92
C SER A 31 12.68 -0.04 6.00
N PHE A 32 12.14 0.19 7.19
CA PHE A 32 10.71 0.46 7.39
C PHE A 32 10.44 1.97 7.30
N ILE A 33 9.39 2.34 6.57
CA ILE A 33 8.92 3.73 6.48
C ILE A 33 7.42 3.80 6.75
N ILE A 34 6.97 4.92 7.32
CA ILE A 34 5.55 5.30 7.29
C ILE A 34 5.35 6.06 5.97
N PRO A 35 4.54 5.56 5.03
CA PRO A 35 4.42 6.17 3.72
C PRO A 35 3.67 7.50 3.77
N ARG A 36 4.04 8.38 2.86
CA ARG A 36 3.29 9.59 2.49
C ARG A 36 2.61 9.36 1.14
N GLY A 37 1.69 10.24 0.77
CA GLY A 37 0.95 10.10 -0.49
C GLY A 37 1.83 10.03 -1.74
N ASP A 38 3.00 10.66 -1.71
CA ASP A 38 3.99 10.69 -2.78
C ASP A 38 4.97 9.50 -2.77
N THR A 39 4.92 8.66 -1.73
CA THR A 39 5.79 7.47 -1.63
C THR A 39 5.52 6.52 -2.78
N GLU A 40 6.57 6.19 -3.54
CA GLU A 40 6.50 5.26 -4.66
C GLU A 40 6.62 3.80 -4.16
N LEU A 41 5.70 2.95 -4.63
CA LEU A 41 5.70 1.50 -4.41
C LEU A 41 6.60 0.83 -5.44
N LYS A 42 7.67 0.17 -4.98
CA LYS A 42 8.63 -0.53 -5.84
C LYS A 42 8.39 -2.04 -5.79
N ALA A 43 8.90 -2.74 -6.79
CA ALA A 43 8.87 -4.20 -6.79
C ALA A 43 9.53 -4.75 -5.51
N ASN A 44 8.95 -5.80 -4.95
CA ASN A 44 9.39 -6.48 -3.72
C ASN A 44 9.27 -5.66 -2.42
N ASP A 45 8.73 -4.44 -2.44
CA ASP A 45 8.34 -3.76 -1.20
C ASP A 45 7.25 -4.58 -0.48
N LYS A 46 7.32 -4.67 0.86
CA LYS A 46 6.27 -5.30 1.66
C LYS A 46 5.37 -4.22 2.24
N VAL A 47 4.08 -4.27 1.91
CA VAL A 47 3.08 -3.28 2.33
C VAL A 47 2.29 -3.84 3.51
N PHE A 48 2.21 -3.08 4.60
CA PHE A 48 1.46 -3.45 5.79
C PHE A 48 0.11 -2.71 5.79
N LEU A 49 -0.97 -3.48 5.89
CA LEU A 49 -2.34 -2.99 5.88
C LEU A 49 -2.96 -3.11 7.26
N CYS A 50 -3.76 -2.12 7.63
CA CYS A 50 -4.60 -2.15 8.82
C CYS A 50 -6.05 -1.87 8.43
N GLY A 51 -6.97 -2.75 8.86
CA GLY A 51 -8.40 -2.68 8.57
C GLY A 51 -9.08 -4.02 8.84
N SER A 52 -10.35 -4.15 8.44
CA SER A 52 -11.08 -5.42 8.59
C SER A 52 -10.52 -6.49 7.64
N ILE A 53 -10.63 -7.77 8.01
CA ILE A 53 -10.16 -8.87 7.13
C ILE A 53 -10.84 -8.87 5.76
N LYS A 54 -12.11 -8.45 5.70
CA LYS A 54 -12.86 -8.31 4.45
C LYS A 54 -12.23 -7.24 3.56
N ASP A 55 -11.94 -6.07 4.12
CA ASP A 55 -11.36 -4.96 3.37
C ASP A 55 -9.91 -5.23 2.99
N ILE A 56 -9.12 -5.91 3.85
CA ILE A 56 -7.75 -6.34 3.52
C ILE A 56 -7.77 -7.24 2.27
N LYS A 57 -8.66 -8.22 2.21
CA LYS A 57 -8.79 -9.12 1.04
C LYS A 57 -9.12 -8.36 -0.25
N GLU A 58 -9.95 -7.32 -0.17
CA GLU A 58 -10.25 -6.46 -1.32
C GLU A 58 -9.05 -5.57 -1.69
N ALA A 59 -8.38 -4.96 -0.71
CA ALA A 59 -7.24 -4.07 -0.93
C ALA A 59 -6.05 -4.78 -1.59
N VAL A 60 -5.79 -6.05 -1.27
CA VAL A 60 -4.71 -6.85 -1.89
C VAL A 60 -4.81 -6.91 -3.41
N LYS A 61 -6.04 -6.89 -3.96
CA LYS A 61 -6.29 -6.89 -5.43
C LYS A 61 -5.76 -5.63 -6.11
N PHE A 62 -5.64 -4.52 -5.39
CA PHE A 62 -5.10 -3.26 -5.91
C PHE A 62 -3.58 -3.17 -5.78
N LEU A 63 -2.99 -3.98 -4.90
CA LEU A 63 -1.57 -3.95 -4.57
C LEU A 63 -0.75 -4.99 -5.34
N SER A 64 -1.41 -6.05 -5.81
CA SER A 64 -0.86 -7.02 -6.76
C SER A 64 -0.36 -6.32 -8.04
#